data_AF-A0A7W7YFA7-F1
#
_entry.id   AF-A0A7W7YFA7-F1
#
_cell.length_a   1.000
_cell.length_b   1.000
_cell.length_c   1.000
_cell.angle_alpha   90.00
_cell.angle_beta   90.00
_cell.angle_gamma   90.00
#
_symmetry.space_group_name_H-M   'P 1'
#
loop_
_entity.id
_entity.type
_entity.pdbx_description
1 polymer ?
#
loop_
_entity_poly.entity_id
_entity_poly.type
_entity_poly.pdbx_seq_one_letter_code
_entity_poly.pdbx_strand_id
1 'polypeptide(L)'
;MIRALLLVVLLASLGWWLDREQHAGRFQRVDEVFLDFLVANARDRFAVDANAAASAPVVLVKMRAADKAEYAGWPPRPLDWQMVLKGLQTYDPAVVVIPETLFWGRPAPEFVNEAAQALIPLPSTVLGVEAQLASSRDAPAFLGGLDATLPKFEKVLGDMTPVPPLGALISAPDDLLRRQAELGISLPQNASTPGKVAYALQEGDHLLPTVLAQAVARFTKTPYATQRLLLGPGAGAFLANGSFVPLSPGAEFTVNMQLPVPEVDALNLMTSELAEALSAKDKASLSGGKMIVIGTDDDSPGGLARLHAQALAQVLSMPRLQLLPEWAQWIAWGAASLVGVWLVFFVPRSKAVLRGLLCVFAALVVCFLAFQSRLIWAPPTIPAALIVASTLFARLAGRRVEVKG
;
A
#
# COMPACT_ATOMS: atom_id res chain seq x y z
N MET A 1 36.31 35.05 -13.75
CA MET A 1 35.28 35.41 -12.74
C MET A 1 33.90 35.66 -13.34
N ILE A 2 33.73 36.52 -14.34
CA ILE A 2 32.40 36.85 -14.91
C ILE A 2 31.58 35.61 -15.32
N ARG A 3 32.20 34.61 -15.97
CA ARG A 3 31.52 33.37 -16.37
C ARG A 3 31.01 32.52 -15.19
N ALA A 4 31.75 32.51 -14.08
CA ALA A 4 31.32 31.82 -12.85
C ALA A 4 30.12 32.53 -12.24
N LEU A 5 30.18 33.86 -12.17
CA LEU A 5 29.10 34.67 -11.59
C LEU A 5 27.81 34.52 -12.40
N LEU A 6 27.90 34.57 -13.73
CA LEU A 6 26.76 34.31 -14.62
C LEU A 6 26.19 32.90 -14.45
N LEU A 7 27.04 31.87 -14.35
CA LEU A 7 26.59 30.50 -14.12
C LEU A 7 25.88 30.35 -12.78
N VAL A 8 26.44 30.92 -11.70
CA VAL A 8 25.84 30.84 -10.36
C VAL A 8 24.48 31.54 -10.32
N VAL A 9 24.36 32.74 -10.90
CA VAL A 9 23.07 33.45 -11.01
C VAL A 9 22.06 32.63 -11.81
N LEU A 10 22.49 32.02 -12.92
CA LEU A 10 21.64 31.17 -13.76
C LEU A 10 21.18 29.91 -13.01
N LEU A 11 22.08 29.20 -12.32
CA LEU A 11 21.72 27.98 -11.58
C LEU A 11 20.88 28.27 -10.35
N ALA A 12 21.14 29.37 -9.63
CA ALA A 12 20.35 29.76 -8.47
C ALA A 12 18.92 30.16 -8.87
N SER A 13 18.78 30.97 -9.94
CA SER A 13 17.46 31.35 -10.45
C SER A 13 16.69 30.15 -11.02
N LEU A 14 17.36 29.28 -11.77
CA LEU A 14 16.75 28.07 -12.32
C LEU A 14 16.36 27.09 -11.19
N GLY A 15 17.25 26.87 -10.23
CA GLY A 15 16.99 25.98 -9.09
C GLY A 15 15.79 26.46 -8.27
N TRP A 16 15.72 27.77 -7.97
CA TRP A 16 14.58 28.35 -7.26
C TRP A 16 13.27 28.24 -8.05
N TRP A 17 13.31 28.50 -9.36
CA TRP A 17 12.12 28.33 -10.20
C TRP A 17 11.67 26.87 -10.28
N LEU A 18 12.59 25.93 -10.49
CA LEU A 18 12.28 24.51 -10.57
C LEU A 18 11.75 23.95 -9.25
N ASP A 19 12.30 24.40 -8.11
CA ASP A 19 11.82 24.04 -6.79
C ASP A 19 10.35 24.45 -6.60
N ARG A 20 10.02 25.70 -6.97
CA ARG A 20 8.64 26.18 -6.95
C ARG A 20 7.72 25.37 -7.86
N GLU A 21 8.18 25.02 -9.06
CA GLU A 21 7.40 24.23 -10.02
C GLU A 21 7.23 22.77 -9.61
N GLN A 22 8.22 22.20 -8.91
CA GLN A 22 8.13 20.87 -8.29
C GLN A 22 7.10 20.87 -7.17
N HIS A 23 7.10 21.88 -6.30
CA HIS A 23 6.08 22.05 -5.26
C HIS A 23 4.67 22.29 -5.84
N ALA A 24 4.59 22.89 -7.03
CA ALA A 24 3.34 23.02 -7.78
C ALA A 24 2.91 21.73 -8.50
N GLY A 25 3.66 20.64 -8.37
CA GLY A 25 3.33 19.32 -8.93
C GLY A 25 3.59 19.17 -10.43
N ARG A 26 4.22 20.15 -11.10
CA ARG A 26 4.40 20.12 -12.57
C ARG A 26 5.31 18.99 -13.05
N PHE A 27 6.20 18.50 -12.18
CA PHE A 27 7.14 17.43 -12.48
C PHE A 27 6.74 16.08 -11.89
N GLN A 28 5.59 15.99 -11.21
CA GLN A 28 5.15 14.80 -10.50
C GLN A 28 5.17 13.55 -11.40
N ARG A 29 4.71 13.68 -12.65
CA ARG A 29 4.68 12.55 -13.59
C ARG A 29 6.07 12.01 -13.94
N VAL A 30 7.08 12.88 -14.06
CA VAL A 30 8.46 12.46 -14.36
C VAL A 30 9.06 11.75 -13.16
N ASP A 31 8.84 12.29 -11.97
CA ASP A 31 9.33 11.72 -10.71
C ASP A 31 8.65 10.37 -10.43
N GLU A 32 7.35 10.23 -10.69
CA GLU A 32 6.60 8.98 -10.57
C GLU A 32 7.10 7.91 -11.54
N VAL A 33 7.32 8.24 -12.82
CA VAL A 33 7.87 7.28 -13.80
C VAL A 33 9.27 6.81 -13.40
N PHE A 34 10.09 7.70 -12.86
CA PHE A 34 11.40 7.31 -12.35
C PHE A 34 11.30 6.42 -11.12
N LEU A 35 10.40 6.73 -10.18
CA LEU A 35 10.14 5.88 -9.02
C LEU A 35 9.62 4.50 -9.43
N ASP A 36 8.73 4.42 -10.42
CA ASP A 36 8.23 3.16 -10.97
C ASP A 36 9.38 2.32 -11.54
N PHE A 37 10.30 2.95 -12.27
CA PHE A 37 11.51 2.29 -12.74
C PHE A 37 12.37 1.76 -11.59
N LEU A 38 12.58 2.56 -10.53
CA LEU A 38 13.36 2.14 -9.37
C LEU A 38 12.72 0.93 -8.66
N VAL A 39 11.42 0.99 -8.39
CA VAL A 39 10.65 -0.06 -7.72
C VAL A 39 10.63 -1.35 -8.54
N ALA A 40 10.41 -1.25 -9.85
CA ALA A 40 10.40 -2.40 -10.75
C ALA A 40 11.73 -3.19 -10.71
N ASN A 41 12.85 -2.50 -10.47
CA ASN A 41 14.17 -3.12 -10.39
C ASN A 41 14.59 -3.55 -8.98
N ALA A 42 13.87 -3.19 -7.93
CA ALA A 42 14.22 -3.48 -6.53
C ALA A 42 13.18 -4.33 -5.81
N ARG A 43 12.34 -5.09 -6.54
CA ARG A 43 11.20 -5.82 -5.96
C ARG A 43 11.60 -6.79 -4.86
N ASP A 44 12.75 -7.44 -4.99
CA ASP A 44 13.26 -8.40 -4.00
C ASP A 44 13.60 -7.74 -2.65
N ARG A 45 13.74 -6.41 -2.61
CA ARG A 45 13.94 -5.66 -1.37
C ARG A 45 12.66 -5.50 -0.54
N PHE A 46 11.50 -5.80 -1.11
CA PHE A 46 10.23 -5.85 -0.36
C PHE A 46 9.96 -7.25 0.21
N ALA A 47 11.00 -8.07 0.36
CA ALA A 47 10.94 -9.29 1.15
C ALA A 47 10.80 -8.96 2.64
N VAL A 48 9.96 -9.71 3.33
CA VAL A 48 9.69 -9.51 4.76
C VAL A 48 10.63 -10.37 5.58
N ASP A 49 11.37 -9.74 6.49
CA ASP A 49 12.08 -10.45 7.54
C ASP A 49 11.06 -11.05 8.52
N ALA A 50 11.15 -12.35 8.80
CA ALA A 50 10.21 -13.06 9.68
C ALA A 50 10.07 -12.40 11.07
N ASN A 51 11.15 -11.79 11.57
CA ASN A 51 11.15 -11.05 12.83
C ASN A 51 10.38 -9.72 12.74
N ALA A 52 10.44 -9.03 11.60
CA ALA A 52 9.68 -7.79 11.39
C ALA A 52 8.17 -8.08 11.31
N ALA A 53 7.79 -9.20 10.70
CA ALA A 53 6.40 -9.64 10.64
C ALA A 53 5.80 -10.02 12.00
N ALA A 54 6.56 -10.71 12.85
CA ALA A 54 6.10 -11.05 14.19
C ALA A 54 5.84 -9.79 15.06
N SER A 55 6.49 -8.67 14.72
CA SER A 55 6.27 -7.36 15.36
C SER A 55 5.23 -6.49 14.66
N ALA A 56 4.66 -6.95 13.54
CA ALA A 56 3.66 -6.21 12.80
C ALA A 56 2.44 -5.90 13.68
N PRO A 57 1.79 -4.74 13.49
CA PRO A 57 0.65 -4.33 14.31
C PRO A 57 -0.64 -5.06 13.89
N VAL A 58 -0.60 -6.38 13.74
CA VAL A 58 -1.73 -7.21 13.30
C VAL A 58 -1.94 -8.37 14.27
N VAL A 59 -3.19 -8.63 14.64
CA VAL A 59 -3.59 -9.77 15.48
C VAL A 59 -4.73 -10.51 14.79
N LEU A 60 -4.69 -11.83 14.83
CA LEU A 60 -5.78 -12.70 14.41
C LEU A 60 -6.60 -13.11 15.63
N VAL A 61 -7.88 -12.74 15.66
CA VAL A 61 -8.86 -13.24 16.62
C VAL A 61 -9.64 -14.37 15.96
N LYS A 62 -9.54 -15.57 16.52
CA LYS A 62 -10.09 -16.79 15.91
C LYS A 62 -11.39 -17.19 16.56
N MET A 63 -12.42 -17.37 15.74
CA MET A 63 -13.59 -18.17 16.10
C MET A 63 -13.34 -19.61 15.66
N ARG A 64 -12.87 -20.46 16.57
CA ARG A 64 -12.40 -21.81 16.22
C ARG A 64 -13.54 -22.78 15.96
N ALA A 65 -13.50 -23.48 14.84
CA ALA A 65 -14.47 -24.54 14.51
C ALA A 65 -14.43 -25.72 15.51
N ALA A 66 -13.27 -25.95 16.14
CA ALA A 66 -13.11 -26.96 17.18
C ALA A 66 -14.00 -26.67 18.41
N ASP A 67 -14.25 -25.39 18.71
CA ASP A 67 -15.04 -24.95 19.86
C ASP A 67 -16.49 -24.62 19.48
N LYS A 68 -16.98 -25.13 18.34
CA LYS A 68 -18.35 -24.87 17.85
C LYS A 68 -19.47 -25.13 18.89
N ALA A 69 -19.21 -25.94 19.91
CA ALA A 69 -20.15 -26.24 20.98
C ALA A 69 -20.28 -25.13 22.03
N GLU A 70 -19.27 -24.25 22.14
CA GLU A 70 -19.23 -23.13 23.09
C GLU A 70 -19.89 -21.86 22.54
N TYR A 71 -20.12 -21.80 21.22
CA TYR A 71 -20.83 -20.70 20.55
C TYR A 71 -22.35 -20.93 20.56
N ALA A 72 -23.12 -19.85 20.45
CA ALA A 72 -24.58 -19.93 20.35
C ALA A 72 -25.07 -20.64 19.07
N GLY A 73 -24.20 -20.76 18.07
CA GLY A 73 -24.40 -21.61 16.89
C GLY A 73 -23.18 -21.64 15.98
N TRP A 74 -23.23 -22.50 14.95
CA TRP A 74 -22.17 -22.57 13.94
C TRP A 74 -22.74 -22.48 12.52
N PRO A 75 -22.25 -21.55 11.66
CA PRO A 75 -21.31 -20.48 11.95
C PRO A 75 -21.77 -19.54 13.09
N PRO A 76 -20.86 -18.77 13.71
CA PRO A 76 -21.17 -17.93 14.87
C PRO A 76 -22.38 -17.01 14.65
N ARG A 77 -23.29 -17.00 15.62
CA ARG A 77 -24.55 -16.24 15.58
C ARG A 77 -24.27 -14.76 15.91
N PRO A 78 -25.22 -13.83 15.62
CA PRO A 78 -25.01 -12.41 15.92
C PRO A 78 -24.65 -12.11 17.38
N LEU A 79 -25.17 -12.90 18.33
CA LEU A 79 -24.83 -12.79 19.75
C LEU A 79 -23.33 -13.02 20.00
N ASP A 80 -22.73 -14.03 19.38
CA ASP A 80 -21.31 -14.34 19.53
C ASP A 80 -20.45 -13.18 19.00
N TRP A 81 -20.80 -12.66 17.82
CA TRP A 81 -20.14 -11.50 17.24
C TRP A 81 -20.28 -10.26 18.10
N GLN A 82 -21.47 -9.97 18.63
CA GLN A 82 -21.68 -8.86 19.54
C GLN A 82 -20.75 -8.96 20.76
N MET A 83 -20.65 -10.14 21.39
CA MET A 83 -19.83 -10.34 22.58
C MET A 83 -18.34 -10.14 22.26
N VAL A 84 -17.84 -10.72 21.17
CA VAL A 84 -16.45 -10.53 20.73
C VAL A 84 -16.15 -9.06 20.44
N LEU A 85 -17.02 -8.39 19.68
CA LEU A 85 -16.84 -6.98 19.31
C LEU A 85 -16.85 -6.06 20.54
N LYS A 86 -17.72 -6.30 21.51
CA LYS A 86 -17.73 -5.57 22.80
C LYS A 86 -16.45 -5.81 23.59
N GLY A 87 -15.98 -7.05 23.67
CA GLY A 87 -14.72 -7.40 24.35
C GLY A 87 -13.50 -6.69 23.76
N LEU A 88 -13.50 -6.44 22.44
CA LEU A 88 -12.42 -5.73 21.74
C LEU A 88 -12.36 -4.22 22.01
N GLN A 89 -13.48 -3.59 22.38
CA GLN A 89 -13.54 -2.13 22.57
C GLN A 89 -12.57 -1.64 23.64
N THR A 90 -12.32 -2.43 24.68
CA THR A 90 -11.40 -2.10 25.79
C THR A 90 -9.93 -1.96 25.33
N TYR A 91 -9.57 -2.48 24.15
CA TYR A 91 -8.20 -2.52 23.65
C TYR A 91 -7.87 -1.46 22.60
N ASP A 92 -8.85 -0.61 22.23
CA ASP A 92 -8.70 0.49 21.27
C ASP A 92 -8.02 0.07 19.94
N PRO A 93 -8.64 -0.84 19.16
CA PRO A 93 -8.11 -1.25 17.87
C PRO A 93 -8.16 -0.10 16.87
N ALA A 94 -7.11 0.05 16.05
CA ALA A 94 -7.10 1.07 15.00
C ALA A 94 -8.03 0.72 13.83
N VAL A 95 -8.07 -0.57 13.46
CA VAL A 95 -8.92 -1.11 12.39
C VAL A 95 -9.33 -2.52 12.75
N VAL A 96 -10.64 -2.83 12.69
CA VAL A 96 -11.16 -4.19 12.77
C VAL A 96 -11.53 -4.68 11.37
N VAL A 97 -11.08 -5.89 11.02
CA VAL A 97 -11.26 -6.48 9.69
C VAL A 97 -11.98 -7.81 9.83
N ILE A 98 -13.13 -7.95 9.18
CA ILE A 98 -13.90 -9.18 9.14
C ILE A 98 -14.04 -9.57 7.67
N PRO A 99 -13.15 -10.43 7.14
CA PRO A 99 -13.14 -10.75 5.71
C PRO A 99 -14.30 -11.66 5.29
N GLU A 100 -14.98 -12.29 6.25
CA GLU A 100 -16.18 -13.09 6.02
C GLU A 100 -17.42 -12.19 5.90
N THR A 101 -18.42 -12.67 5.17
CA THR A 101 -19.68 -11.95 5.03
C THR A 101 -20.60 -12.24 6.21
N LEU A 102 -20.86 -11.22 7.02
CA LEU A 102 -21.78 -11.31 8.16
C LEU A 102 -23.23 -11.16 7.71
N PHE A 103 -23.81 -12.27 7.23
CA PHE A 103 -25.21 -12.35 6.82
C PHE A 103 -25.86 -13.62 7.39
N TRP A 104 -26.94 -13.46 8.15
CA TRP A 104 -27.60 -14.60 8.82
C TRP A 104 -29.00 -14.94 8.29
N GLY A 105 -29.37 -14.39 7.13
CA GLY A 105 -30.62 -14.71 6.44
C GLY A 105 -31.75 -13.69 6.65
N ARG A 106 -32.89 -13.97 6.00
CA ARG A 106 -34.12 -13.15 6.11
C ARG A 106 -35.29 -14.02 6.59
N PRO A 107 -36.01 -13.63 7.65
CA PRO A 107 -35.80 -12.43 8.47
C PRO A 107 -34.48 -12.50 9.25
N ALA A 108 -33.93 -11.32 9.57
CA ALA A 108 -32.71 -11.23 10.37
C ALA A 108 -32.95 -11.83 11.76
N PRO A 109 -32.04 -12.67 12.27
CA PRO A 109 -32.18 -13.25 13.61
C PRO A 109 -32.06 -12.19 14.72
N GLU A 110 -32.40 -12.60 15.94
CA GLU A 110 -32.18 -11.79 17.14
C GLU A 110 -30.69 -11.40 17.28
N PHE A 111 -30.42 -10.25 17.90
CA PHE A 111 -29.08 -9.70 18.18
C PHE A 111 -28.31 -9.07 17.01
N VAL A 112 -28.85 -9.02 15.78
CA VAL A 112 -28.19 -8.34 14.64
C VAL A 112 -28.04 -6.83 14.89
N ASN A 113 -29.04 -6.19 15.51
CA ASN A 113 -28.99 -4.77 15.85
C ASN A 113 -27.91 -4.49 16.91
N GLU A 114 -27.82 -5.34 17.93
CA GLU A 114 -26.87 -5.25 19.01
C GLU A 114 -25.44 -5.51 18.52
N ALA A 115 -25.24 -6.45 17.60
CA ALA A 115 -23.97 -6.65 16.90
C ALA A 115 -23.57 -5.40 16.09
N ALA A 116 -24.52 -4.77 15.39
CA ALA A 116 -24.27 -3.51 14.69
C ALA A 116 -23.94 -2.35 15.64
N GLN A 117 -24.61 -2.26 16.79
CA GLN A 117 -24.30 -1.28 17.82
C GLN A 117 -22.91 -1.49 18.44
N ALA A 118 -22.43 -2.75 18.53
CA ALA A 118 -21.09 -3.05 19.00
C ALA A 118 -19.98 -2.56 18.05
N LEU A 119 -20.29 -2.25 16.79
CA LEU A 119 -19.35 -1.66 15.84
C LEU A 119 -19.16 -0.16 16.04
N ILE A 120 -20.16 0.56 16.55
CA ILE A 120 -20.17 2.03 16.65
C ILE A 120 -18.95 2.58 17.43
N PRO A 121 -18.54 1.98 18.57
CA PRO A 121 -17.39 2.49 19.33
C PRO A 121 -16.03 2.19 18.67
N LEU A 122 -15.98 1.34 17.64
CA LEU A 122 -14.73 0.99 16.97
C LEU A 122 -14.34 2.10 15.96
N PRO A 123 -13.08 2.57 15.94
CA PRO A 123 -12.67 3.68 15.07
C PRO A 123 -12.86 3.42 13.57
N SER A 124 -12.64 2.18 13.13
CA SER A 124 -12.82 1.78 11.73
C SER A 124 -13.05 0.27 11.66
N THR A 125 -14.08 -0.13 10.90
CA THR A 125 -14.39 -1.54 10.63
C THR A 125 -14.50 -1.77 9.13
N VAL A 126 -13.84 -2.81 8.62
CA VAL A 126 -13.93 -3.29 7.24
C VAL A 126 -14.61 -4.65 7.21
N LEU A 127 -15.74 -4.76 6.52
CA LEU A 127 -16.51 -5.98 6.34
C LEU A 127 -16.34 -6.54 4.93
N GLY A 128 -16.24 -7.87 4.84
CA GLY A 128 -16.20 -8.61 3.59
C GLY A 128 -17.56 -8.67 2.92
N VAL A 129 -17.57 -8.42 1.61
CA VAL A 129 -18.67 -8.75 0.71
C VAL A 129 -18.21 -9.91 -0.15
N GLU A 130 -18.88 -11.06 -0.04
CA GLU A 130 -18.54 -12.26 -0.80
C GLU A 130 -18.82 -12.03 -2.29
N ALA A 131 -17.82 -12.32 -3.11
CA ALA A 131 -17.89 -12.15 -4.54
C ALA A 131 -17.47 -13.42 -5.30
N GLN A 132 -17.95 -13.49 -6.53
CA GLN A 132 -17.57 -14.48 -7.51
C GLN A 132 -16.94 -13.78 -8.72
N LEU A 133 -15.89 -14.39 -9.27
CA LEU A 133 -15.24 -13.93 -10.49
C LEU A 133 -16.12 -14.21 -11.72
N ALA A 134 -16.05 -13.34 -12.72
CA ALA A 134 -16.81 -13.50 -13.95
C ALA A 134 -16.27 -14.67 -14.78
N SER A 135 -17.17 -15.43 -15.41
CA SER A 135 -16.80 -16.46 -16.39
C SER A 135 -16.39 -15.86 -17.74
N SER A 136 -16.78 -14.62 -18.01
CA SER A 136 -16.40 -13.83 -19.19
C SER A 136 -16.16 -12.37 -18.78
N ARG A 137 -15.17 -11.71 -19.40
CA ARG A 137 -14.85 -10.29 -19.14
C ARG A 137 -15.91 -9.31 -19.61
N ASP A 138 -16.65 -9.67 -20.65
CA ASP A 138 -17.62 -8.78 -21.29
C ASP A 138 -18.98 -8.75 -20.56
N ALA A 139 -19.16 -9.61 -19.55
CA ALA A 139 -20.39 -9.65 -18.78
C ALA A 139 -20.37 -8.57 -17.68
N PRO A 140 -21.42 -7.73 -17.56
CA PRO A 140 -21.50 -6.75 -16.49
C PRO A 140 -21.60 -7.46 -15.13
N ALA A 141 -20.90 -6.91 -14.14
CA ALA A 141 -20.93 -7.45 -12.79
C ALA A 141 -22.31 -7.22 -12.12
N PHE A 142 -22.85 -8.22 -11.43
CA PHE A 142 -24.02 -8.04 -10.59
C PHE A 142 -23.60 -7.51 -9.20
N LEU A 143 -23.80 -6.21 -8.95
CA LEU A 143 -23.39 -5.56 -7.69
C LEU A 143 -24.49 -5.49 -6.62
N GLY A 144 -25.69 -6.01 -6.89
CA GLY A 144 -26.77 -6.06 -5.88
C GLY A 144 -27.16 -4.71 -5.27
N GLY A 145 -26.98 -3.60 -6.00
CA GLY A 145 -27.27 -2.24 -5.53
C GLY A 145 -26.21 -1.64 -4.60
N LEU A 146 -25.00 -2.22 -4.54
CA LEU A 146 -23.87 -1.71 -3.76
C LEU A 146 -22.95 -0.77 -4.53
N ASP A 147 -23.31 -0.45 -5.78
CA ASP A 147 -22.51 0.31 -6.74
C ASP A 147 -22.06 1.67 -6.18
N ALA A 148 -22.95 2.33 -5.42
CA ALA A 148 -22.69 3.64 -4.82
C ALA A 148 -21.91 3.58 -3.49
N THR A 149 -21.77 2.39 -2.90
CA THR A 149 -21.14 2.21 -1.58
C THR A 149 -19.72 1.67 -1.67
N LEU A 150 -19.40 0.93 -2.73
CA LEU A 150 -18.06 0.41 -2.95
C LEU A 150 -17.17 1.53 -3.48
N PRO A 151 -16.04 1.82 -2.82
CA PRO A 151 -15.11 2.81 -3.34
C PRO A 151 -14.42 2.30 -4.60
N LYS A 152 -13.81 3.22 -5.34
CA LYS A 152 -13.11 2.95 -6.59
C LYS A 152 -11.69 3.50 -6.51
N PHE A 153 -10.73 2.84 -7.15
CA PHE A 153 -9.41 3.43 -7.34
C PHE A 153 -9.51 4.55 -8.38
N GLU A 154 -9.01 5.75 -8.04
CA GLU A 154 -9.04 6.90 -8.95
C GLU A 154 -7.80 6.97 -9.84
N LYS A 155 -6.63 6.58 -9.33
CA LYS A 155 -5.35 6.66 -10.06
C LYS A 155 -4.83 5.26 -10.38
N VAL A 156 -5.30 4.72 -11.50
CA VAL A 156 -4.86 3.43 -12.04
C VAL A 156 -3.97 3.67 -13.26
N LEU A 157 -2.81 3.02 -13.30
CA LEU A 157 -1.86 3.07 -14.41
C LEU A 157 -1.50 1.65 -14.86
N GLY A 158 -1.33 1.47 -16.17
CA GLY A 158 -0.96 0.19 -16.77
C GLY A 158 -2.13 -0.58 -17.37
N ASP A 159 -1.86 -1.80 -17.80
CA ASP A 159 -2.85 -2.68 -18.43
C ASP A 159 -3.72 -3.36 -17.37
N MET A 160 -5.04 -3.18 -17.48
CA MET A 160 -6.03 -3.82 -16.59
C MET A 160 -6.40 -5.24 -17.04
N THR A 161 -6.03 -5.64 -18.26
CA THR A 161 -6.32 -6.97 -18.80
C THR A 161 -5.85 -8.10 -17.88
N PRO A 162 -4.73 -8.04 -17.14
CA PRO A 162 -4.38 -9.14 -16.24
C PRO A 162 -5.25 -9.23 -14.96
N VAL A 163 -6.01 -8.19 -14.62
CA VAL A 163 -6.81 -8.12 -13.39
C VAL A 163 -8.06 -9.01 -13.54
N PRO A 164 -8.42 -9.81 -12.52
CA PRO A 164 -9.61 -10.65 -12.56
C PRO A 164 -10.91 -9.81 -12.66
N PRO A 165 -11.82 -10.12 -13.60
CA PRO A 165 -13.11 -9.47 -13.69
C PRO A 165 -14.05 -9.95 -12.57
N LEU A 166 -14.73 -9.01 -11.93
CA LEU A 166 -15.81 -9.28 -10.99
C LEU A 166 -17.05 -9.75 -11.74
N GLY A 167 -17.63 -10.87 -11.31
CA GLY A 167 -18.85 -11.42 -11.91
C GLY A 167 -20.10 -11.04 -11.12
N ALA A 168 -20.11 -11.32 -9.82
CA ALA A 168 -21.25 -11.02 -8.96
C ALA A 168 -20.83 -10.84 -7.50
N LEU A 169 -21.54 -9.98 -6.79
CA LEU A 169 -21.57 -9.97 -5.33
C LEU A 169 -22.64 -10.98 -4.89
N ILE A 170 -22.21 -12.07 -4.27
CA ILE A 170 -23.04 -13.22 -3.91
C ILE A 170 -23.79 -12.94 -2.61
N SER A 171 -23.08 -12.39 -1.62
CA SER A 171 -23.63 -12.09 -0.32
C SER A 171 -22.99 -10.81 0.22
N ALA A 172 -23.78 -9.99 0.90
CA ALA A 172 -23.33 -8.77 1.55
C ALA A 172 -23.71 -8.80 3.03
N PRO A 173 -22.95 -8.10 3.91
CA PRO A 173 -23.31 -8.05 5.31
C PRO A 173 -24.72 -7.51 5.53
N ASP A 174 -25.33 -7.85 6.66
CA ASP A 174 -26.65 -7.33 7.03
C ASP A 174 -26.71 -5.79 6.99
N ASP A 175 -27.84 -5.24 6.55
CA ASP A 175 -28.02 -3.81 6.29
C ASP A 175 -27.64 -2.91 7.47
N LEU A 176 -27.89 -3.37 8.70
CA LEU A 176 -27.54 -2.64 9.93
C LEU A 176 -26.02 -2.57 10.13
N LEU A 177 -25.29 -3.65 9.80
CA LEU A 177 -23.83 -3.69 9.89
C LEU A 177 -23.20 -2.81 8.80
N ARG A 178 -23.72 -2.89 7.56
CA ARG A 178 -23.19 -2.11 6.42
C ARG A 178 -23.25 -0.60 6.63
N ARG A 179 -24.17 -0.11 7.46
CA ARG A 179 -24.28 1.33 7.78
C ARG A 179 -23.21 1.81 8.76
N GLN A 180 -22.59 0.91 9.51
CA GLN A 180 -21.59 1.22 10.54
C GLN A 180 -20.16 0.87 10.13
N ALA A 181 -19.98 0.31 8.94
CA ALA A 181 -18.70 -0.22 8.50
C ALA A 181 -18.47 0.02 7.01
N GLU A 182 -17.23 -0.13 6.61
CA GLU A 182 -16.81 -0.05 5.22
C GLU A 182 -16.82 -1.42 4.57
N LEU A 183 -17.00 -1.44 3.26
CA LEU A 183 -17.12 -2.67 2.51
C LEU A 183 -15.86 -2.91 1.68
N GLY A 184 -15.28 -4.10 1.82
CA GLY A 184 -14.24 -4.61 0.94
C GLY A 184 -14.71 -5.90 0.28
N ILE A 185 -14.37 -6.08 -1.00
CA ILE A 185 -14.71 -7.31 -1.69
C ILE A 185 -13.83 -8.46 -1.16
N SER A 186 -14.45 -9.58 -0.87
CA SER A 186 -13.81 -10.80 -0.40
C SER A 186 -14.07 -11.92 -1.39
N LEU A 187 -13.00 -12.63 -1.76
CA LEU A 187 -13.10 -13.80 -2.63
C LEU A 187 -12.88 -15.06 -1.78
N PRO A 188 -13.66 -16.13 -2.02
CA PRO A 188 -13.36 -17.41 -1.43
C PRO A 188 -11.97 -17.87 -1.89
N GLN A 189 -11.24 -18.55 -1.00
CA GLN A 189 -9.90 -19.00 -1.33
C GLN A 189 -9.95 -20.01 -2.48
N ASN A 190 -9.12 -19.78 -3.50
CA ASN A 190 -8.97 -20.72 -4.59
C ASN A 190 -7.93 -21.80 -4.25
N ALA A 191 -8.38 -23.06 -4.15
CA ALA A 191 -7.53 -24.21 -3.86
C ALA A 191 -6.40 -24.42 -4.88
N SER A 192 -6.54 -23.94 -6.13
CA SER A 192 -5.50 -24.05 -7.16
C SER A 192 -4.37 -23.03 -7.01
N THR A 193 -4.59 -21.95 -6.27
CA THR A 193 -3.60 -20.88 -6.06
C THR A 193 -3.57 -20.46 -4.59
N PRO A 194 -3.13 -21.36 -3.68
CA PRO A 194 -3.05 -21.04 -2.27
C PRO A 194 -2.07 -19.88 -2.03
N GLY A 195 -2.36 -19.05 -1.03
CA GLY A 195 -1.48 -17.93 -0.66
C GLY A 195 -1.59 -16.70 -1.55
N LYS A 196 -2.64 -16.56 -2.37
CA LYS A 196 -2.91 -15.33 -3.12
C LYS A 196 -4.18 -14.66 -2.61
N VAL A 197 -4.10 -13.34 -2.40
CA VAL A 197 -5.24 -12.51 -2.01
C VAL A 197 -5.37 -11.40 -3.04
N ALA A 198 -6.53 -11.26 -3.68
CA ALA A 198 -6.77 -10.15 -4.59
C ALA A 198 -6.65 -8.83 -3.82
N TYR A 199 -6.00 -7.83 -4.41
CA TYR A 199 -5.95 -6.46 -3.89
C TYR A 199 -7.02 -5.59 -4.55
N ALA A 200 -7.22 -5.77 -5.86
CA ALA A 200 -8.24 -5.12 -6.65
C ALA A 200 -8.96 -6.10 -7.58
N LEU A 201 -10.21 -5.78 -7.94
CA LEU A 201 -11.02 -6.51 -8.93
C LEU A 201 -11.54 -5.55 -10.00
N GLN A 202 -11.69 -6.06 -11.22
CA GLN A 202 -12.14 -5.26 -12.35
C GLN A 202 -13.66 -5.27 -12.47
N GLU A 203 -14.26 -4.08 -12.55
CA GLU A 203 -15.68 -3.86 -12.85
C GLU A 203 -15.74 -2.84 -14.00
N GLY A 204 -15.98 -3.32 -15.22
CA GLY A 204 -15.87 -2.50 -16.42
C GLY A 204 -14.49 -1.84 -16.54
N ASP A 205 -14.49 -0.50 -16.60
CA ASP A 205 -13.29 0.35 -16.68
C ASP A 205 -12.76 0.78 -15.31
N HIS A 206 -13.34 0.26 -14.23
CA HIS A 206 -12.98 0.61 -12.86
C HIS A 206 -12.35 -0.56 -12.11
N LEU A 207 -11.54 -0.22 -11.11
CA LEU A 207 -11.04 -1.18 -10.15
C LEU A 207 -11.68 -0.94 -8.79
N LEU A 208 -12.21 -2.02 -8.21
CA LEU A 208 -12.82 -2.05 -6.90
C LEU A 208 -11.83 -2.64 -5.88
N PRO A 209 -11.71 -2.05 -4.68
CA PRO A 209 -10.82 -2.55 -3.65
C PRO A 209 -11.41 -3.76 -2.93
N THR A 210 -10.52 -4.68 -2.58
CA THR A 210 -10.82 -5.82 -1.72
C THR A 210 -10.69 -5.45 -0.24
N VAL A 211 -11.05 -6.39 0.64
CA VAL A 211 -10.84 -6.27 2.10
C VAL A 211 -9.38 -5.92 2.43
N LEU A 212 -8.41 -6.55 1.75
CA LEU A 212 -6.99 -6.27 1.96
C LEU A 212 -6.65 -4.80 1.64
N ALA A 213 -7.09 -4.30 0.48
CA ALA A 213 -6.83 -2.91 0.09
C ALA A 213 -7.49 -1.91 1.05
N GLN A 214 -8.72 -2.17 1.48
CA GLN A 214 -9.48 -1.34 2.43
C GLN A 214 -8.82 -1.27 3.80
N ALA A 215 -8.47 -2.42 4.36
CA ALA A 215 -7.83 -2.51 5.67
C ALA A 215 -6.49 -1.76 5.68
N VAL A 216 -5.67 -1.96 4.65
CA VAL A 216 -4.39 -1.25 4.52
C VAL A 216 -4.62 0.26 4.37
N ALA A 217 -5.54 0.67 3.48
CA ALA A 217 -5.87 2.09 3.26
C ALA A 217 -6.27 2.80 4.56
N ARG A 218 -7.09 2.16 5.40
CA ARG A 218 -7.55 2.73 6.66
C ARG A 218 -6.45 2.81 7.69
N PHE A 219 -5.66 1.75 7.82
CA PHE A 219 -4.57 1.71 8.78
C PHE A 219 -3.45 2.70 8.44
N THR A 220 -3.11 2.84 7.15
CA THR A 220 -2.11 3.82 6.69
C THR A 220 -2.70 5.21 6.47
N LYS A 221 -4.00 5.42 6.77
CA LYS A 221 -4.73 6.68 6.57
C LYS A 221 -4.55 7.25 5.17
N THR A 222 -4.63 6.40 4.15
CA THR A 222 -4.41 6.74 2.75
C THR A 222 -5.73 6.68 1.96
N PRO A 223 -6.37 7.83 1.65
CA PRO A 223 -7.58 7.86 0.82
C PRO A 223 -7.35 7.28 -0.58
N TYR A 224 -8.34 6.60 -1.16
CA TYR A 224 -8.21 6.03 -2.51
C TYR A 224 -7.91 7.05 -3.61
N ALA A 225 -8.36 8.29 -3.44
CA ALA A 225 -8.04 9.41 -4.33
C ALA A 225 -6.53 9.71 -4.40
N THR A 226 -5.77 9.37 -3.35
CA THR A 226 -4.32 9.60 -3.28
C THR A 226 -3.52 8.33 -3.55
N GLN A 227 -4.13 7.15 -3.46
CA GLN A 227 -3.49 5.89 -3.81
C GLN A 227 -3.22 5.82 -5.31
N ARG A 228 -2.02 5.35 -5.68
CA ARG A 228 -1.67 5.09 -7.08
C ARG A 228 -1.46 3.60 -7.27
N LEU A 229 -2.29 2.99 -8.10
CA LEU A 229 -2.22 1.58 -8.42
C LEU A 229 -1.55 1.39 -9.78
N LEU A 230 -0.38 0.77 -9.78
CA LEU A 230 0.36 0.40 -10.98
C LEU A 230 0.08 -1.08 -11.31
N LEU A 231 -0.25 -1.36 -12.56
CA LEU A 231 -0.57 -2.70 -13.07
C LEU A 231 0.45 -3.15 -14.13
N GLY A 232 0.51 -4.46 -14.37
CA GLY A 232 1.45 -5.07 -15.32
C GLY A 232 2.84 -5.38 -14.70
N PRO A 233 3.92 -5.36 -15.49
CA PRO A 233 5.28 -5.58 -14.97
C PRO A 233 5.65 -4.53 -13.93
N GLY A 234 5.99 -4.96 -12.71
CA GLY A 234 6.24 -4.04 -11.60
C GLY A 234 5.00 -3.61 -10.82
N ALA A 235 3.84 -4.26 -11.03
CA ALA A 235 2.58 -3.92 -10.38
C ALA A 235 2.70 -3.73 -8.86
N GLY A 236 1.99 -2.73 -8.34
CA GLY A 236 1.98 -2.43 -6.91
C GLY A 236 1.10 -1.23 -6.56
N ALA A 237 0.75 -1.13 -5.29
CA ALA A 237 -0.01 0.01 -4.75
C ALA A 237 0.93 0.94 -3.98
N PHE A 238 1.01 2.19 -4.41
CA PHE A 238 1.70 3.26 -3.70
C PHE A 238 0.73 3.93 -2.74
N LEU A 239 1.12 3.95 -1.46
CA LEU A 239 0.33 4.49 -0.37
C LEU A 239 1.03 5.71 0.25
N ALA A 240 0.37 6.38 1.19
CA ALA A 240 0.96 7.50 1.90
C ALA A 240 2.21 7.07 2.69
N ASN A 241 3.06 8.04 3.04
CA ASN A 241 4.23 7.85 3.88
C ASN A 241 5.26 6.83 3.35
N GLY A 242 5.27 6.61 2.03
CA GLY A 242 6.21 5.70 1.37
C GLY A 242 5.86 4.22 1.52
N SER A 243 4.70 3.87 2.07
CA SER A 243 4.24 2.49 2.07
C SER A 243 3.97 2.00 0.64
N PHE A 244 4.42 0.79 0.34
CA PHE A 244 4.27 0.18 -0.98
C PHE A 244 3.84 -1.28 -0.83
N VAL A 245 2.82 -1.67 -1.59
CA VAL A 245 2.33 -3.05 -1.63
C VAL A 245 2.73 -3.66 -2.98
N PRO A 246 3.68 -4.60 -3.03
CA PRO A 246 4.05 -5.28 -4.27
C PRO A 246 2.92 -6.22 -4.69
N LEU A 247 2.44 -6.07 -5.93
CA LEU A 247 1.37 -6.89 -6.49
C LEU A 247 1.85 -7.73 -7.69
N SER A 248 1.18 -8.84 -7.93
CA SER A 248 1.25 -9.56 -9.20
C SER A 248 0.66 -8.68 -10.32
N PRO A 249 0.95 -8.98 -11.60
CA PRO A 249 0.36 -8.24 -12.72
C PRO A 249 -1.17 -8.17 -12.67
N GLY A 250 -1.83 -9.19 -12.09
CA GLY A 250 -3.29 -9.26 -11.92
C GLY A 250 -3.82 -8.57 -10.65
N ALA A 251 -3.06 -7.66 -10.05
CA ALA A 251 -3.41 -6.96 -8.81
C ALA A 251 -3.68 -7.91 -7.63
N GLU A 252 -2.95 -9.02 -7.54
CA GLU A 252 -3.01 -9.94 -6.39
C GLU A 252 -1.78 -9.76 -5.52
N PHE A 253 -1.93 -9.93 -4.21
CA PHE A 253 -0.85 -9.99 -3.25
C PHE A 253 -0.48 -11.45 -2.95
N THR A 254 0.82 -11.75 -3.01
CA THR A 254 1.34 -13.08 -2.65
C THR A 254 1.69 -13.12 -1.17
N VAL A 255 0.97 -13.96 -0.43
CA VAL A 255 1.09 -14.13 1.01
C VAL A 255 2.11 -15.23 1.33
N ASN A 256 3.03 -14.93 2.24
CA ASN A 256 3.83 -15.94 2.91
C ASN A 256 2.94 -16.64 3.96
N MET A 257 2.38 -17.80 3.62
CA MET A 257 1.50 -18.55 4.52
C MET A 257 2.20 -19.11 5.77
N GLN A 258 3.53 -19.08 5.83
CA GLN A 258 4.33 -19.47 7.00
C GLN A 258 4.59 -18.29 7.95
N LEU A 259 4.12 -17.09 7.60
CA LEU A 259 4.33 -15.90 8.41
C LEU A 259 3.58 -16.03 9.75
N PRO A 260 4.28 -15.94 10.89
CA PRO A 260 3.62 -15.98 12.19
C PRO A 260 2.85 -14.68 12.42
N VAL A 261 1.62 -14.80 12.90
CA VAL A 261 0.77 -13.69 13.36
C VAL A 261 0.34 -14.01 14.79
N PRO A 262 0.35 -13.04 15.73
CA PRO A 262 -0.24 -13.24 17.05
C PRO A 262 -1.70 -13.66 16.94
N GLU A 263 -2.05 -14.73 17.65
CA GLU A 263 -3.40 -15.32 17.62
C GLU A 263 -4.04 -15.21 19.01
N VAL A 264 -5.32 -14.84 19.04
CA VAL A 264 -6.14 -14.77 20.25
C VAL A 264 -7.43 -15.55 20.01
N ASP A 265 -7.85 -16.34 20.99
CA ASP A 265 -9.12 -17.03 20.95
C ASP A 265 -10.28 -16.06 21.22
N ALA A 266 -11.29 -16.07 20.34
CA ALA A 266 -12.48 -15.24 20.48
C ALA A 266 -13.28 -15.55 21.75
N LEU A 267 -13.28 -16.80 22.23
CA LEU A 267 -14.01 -17.17 23.46
C LEU A 267 -13.48 -16.46 24.70
N ASN A 268 -12.17 -16.19 24.75
CA ASN A 268 -11.54 -15.44 25.83
C ASN A 268 -11.97 -13.96 25.84
N LEU A 269 -12.38 -13.42 24.69
CA LEU A 269 -12.94 -12.06 24.58
C LEU A 269 -14.41 -12.01 24.99
N MET A 270 -15.18 -13.07 24.72
CA MET A 270 -16.59 -13.15 25.11
C MET A 270 -16.79 -13.20 26.63
N THR A 271 -15.77 -13.65 27.36
CA THR A 271 -15.79 -13.83 28.82
C THR A 271 -15.00 -12.76 29.57
N SER A 272 -14.61 -11.65 28.91
CA SER A 272 -13.65 -10.67 29.44
C SER A 272 -14.05 -9.93 30.73
N GLU A 273 -15.32 -10.00 31.15
CA GLU A 273 -15.78 -9.49 32.44
C GLU A 273 -15.36 -10.39 33.63
N LEU A 274 -14.94 -11.63 33.35
CA LEU A 274 -14.32 -12.53 34.33
C LEU A 274 -12.83 -12.19 34.40
N ALA A 275 -12.35 -11.84 35.59
CA ALA A 275 -11.07 -11.16 35.84
C ALA A 275 -9.79 -11.84 35.29
N GLU A 276 -9.85 -13.07 34.77
CA GLU A 276 -8.70 -13.88 34.34
C GLU A 276 -8.85 -14.52 32.94
N ALA A 277 -9.87 -14.19 32.14
CA ALA A 277 -10.12 -14.89 30.87
C ALA A 277 -9.04 -14.68 29.79
N LEU A 278 -8.38 -13.51 29.76
CA LEU A 278 -7.31 -13.20 28.81
C LEU A 278 -5.95 -13.15 29.50
N SER A 279 -4.98 -13.87 28.93
CA SER A 279 -3.60 -13.86 29.40
C SER A 279 -2.97 -12.47 29.24
N ALA A 280 -1.96 -12.13 30.04
CA ALA A 280 -1.24 -10.86 29.92
C ALA A 280 -0.62 -10.68 28.52
N LYS A 281 -0.22 -11.78 27.87
CA LYS A 281 0.31 -11.80 26.49
C LYS A 281 -0.75 -11.42 25.48
N ASP A 282 -1.97 -11.91 25.62
CA ASP A 282 -3.07 -11.63 24.68
C ASP A 282 -3.53 -10.18 24.83
N LYS A 283 -3.65 -9.71 26.09
CA LYS A 283 -3.94 -8.29 26.38
C LYS A 283 -2.90 -7.36 25.73
N ALA A 284 -1.61 -7.70 25.86
CA ALA A 284 -0.54 -6.94 25.23
C ALA A 284 -0.58 -7.00 23.70
N SER A 285 -1.02 -8.12 23.13
CA SER A 285 -1.13 -8.30 21.68
C SER A 285 -2.27 -7.45 21.10
N LEU A 286 -3.41 -7.37 21.79
CA LEU A 286 -4.60 -6.62 21.35
C LEU A 286 -4.46 -5.10 21.53
N SER A 287 -3.68 -4.66 22.52
CA SER A 287 -3.57 -3.24 22.89
C SER A 287 -2.69 -2.43 21.92
N GLY A 288 -2.94 -1.12 21.86
CA GLY A 288 -2.03 -0.14 21.25
C GLY A 288 -2.30 0.14 19.78
N GLY A 289 -3.58 0.30 19.40
CA GLY A 289 -3.94 0.73 18.05
C GLY A 289 -3.58 -0.29 16.98
N LYS A 290 -3.77 -1.58 17.27
CA LYS A 290 -3.47 -2.68 16.36
C LYS A 290 -4.59 -2.85 15.32
N MET A 291 -4.25 -3.52 14.22
CA MET A 291 -5.24 -4.05 13.30
C MET A 291 -5.66 -5.44 13.78
N ILE A 292 -6.96 -5.65 13.93
CA ILE A 292 -7.52 -6.91 14.42
C ILE A 292 -8.31 -7.57 13.31
N VAL A 293 -7.90 -8.76 12.90
CA VAL A 293 -8.63 -9.57 11.92
C VAL A 293 -9.44 -10.62 12.68
N ILE A 294 -10.75 -10.69 12.44
CA ILE A 294 -11.66 -11.63 13.10
C ILE A 294 -12.30 -12.53 12.05
N GLY A 295 -12.38 -13.83 12.32
CA GLY A 295 -13.18 -14.73 11.50
C GLY A 295 -13.16 -16.16 12.01
N THR A 296 -13.91 -17.00 11.33
CA THR A 296 -13.88 -18.44 11.55
C THR A 296 -12.54 -19.02 11.12
N ASP A 297 -12.04 -19.96 11.92
CA ASP A 297 -10.80 -20.67 11.63
C ASP A 297 -10.98 -22.14 11.99
N ASP A 298 -10.69 -23.01 11.04
CA ASP A 298 -10.69 -24.47 11.21
C ASP A 298 -9.27 -25.02 11.41
N ASP A 299 -8.31 -24.12 11.67
CA ASP A 299 -6.86 -24.40 11.74
C ASP A 299 -6.28 -24.98 10.45
N SER A 300 -7.03 -24.93 9.35
CA SER A 300 -6.52 -25.29 8.04
C SER A 300 -5.54 -24.21 7.53
N PRO A 301 -4.44 -24.62 6.89
CA PRO A 301 -3.56 -23.68 6.20
C PRO A 301 -4.29 -23.09 5.00
N GLY A 302 -4.96 -21.96 5.19
CA GLY A 302 -5.72 -21.29 4.14
C GLY A 302 -7.00 -20.59 4.58
N GLY A 303 -7.46 -20.77 5.83
CA GLY A 303 -8.63 -20.08 6.35
C GLY A 303 -8.64 -18.58 6.02
N LEU A 304 -9.79 -18.07 5.56
CA LEU A 304 -9.91 -16.73 4.96
C LEU A 304 -9.40 -15.62 5.89
N ALA A 305 -9.79 -15.67 7.17
CA ALA A 305 -9.32 -14.73 8.20
C ALA A 305 -7.82 -14.84 8.44
N ARG A 306 -7.27 -16.05 8.55
CA ARG A 306 -5.83 -16.27 8.72
C ARG A 306 -5.03 -15.74 7.54
N LEU A 307 -5.48 -16.03 6.32
CA LEU A 307 -4.83 -15.57 5.09
C LEU A 307 -4.80 -14.03 5.02
N HIS A 308 -5.90 -13.36 5.38
CA HIS A 308 -5.94 -11.90 5.44
C HIS A 308 -5.04 -11.35 6.56
N ALA A 309 -5.04 -11.97 7.75
CA ALA A 309 -4.16 -11.55 8.84
C ALA A 309 -2.68 -11.66 8.47
N GLN A 310 -2.28 -12.75 7.80
CA GLN A 310 -0.92 -12.93 7.29
C GLN A 310 -0.59 -11.93 6.18
N ALA A 311 -1.52 -11.69 5.24
CA ALA A 311 -1.34 -10.70 4.18
C ALA A 311 -1.11 -9.30 4.77
N LEU A 312 -1.94 -8.91 5.73
CA LEU A 312 -1.87 -7.61 6.40
C LEU A 312 -0.59 -7.47 7.23
N ALA A 313 -0.21 -8.51 7.98
CA ALA A 313 1.04 -8.53 8.75
C ALA A 313 2.25 -8.38 7.81
N GLN A 314 2.25 -9.11 6.69
CA GLN A 314 3.29 -9.02 5.68
C GLN A 314 3.38 -7.61 5.11
N VAL A 315 2.29 -7.05 4.60
CA VAL A 315 2.25 -5.70 4.02
C VAL A 315 2.73 -4.64 5.02
N LEU A 316 2.26 -4.69 6.26
CA LEU A 316 2.60 -3.67 7.27
C LEU A 316 4.03 -3.80 7.81
N SER A 317 4.68 -4.95 7.60
CA SER A 317 6.09 -5.18 7.94
C SER A 317 7.06 -4.87 6.80
N MET A 318 6.57 -4.51 5.61
CA MET A 318 7.42 -4.18 4.48
C MET A 318 8.22 -2.88 4.70
N PRO A 319 9.45 -2.81 4.17
CA PRO A 319 10.24 -1.60 4.24
C PRO A 319 9.58 -0.50 3.40
N ARG A 320 9.66 0.73 3.91
CA ARG A 320 9.05 1.90 3.28
C ARG A 320 10.00 2.56 2.29
N LEU A 321 9.43 3.09 1.21
CA LEU A 321 10.09 4.00 0.29
C LEU A 321 10.46 5.29 1.03
N GLN A 322 11.75 5.62 1.03
CA GLN A 322 12.23 6.82 1.71
C GLN A 322 12.52 7.89 0.67
N LEU A 323 11.76 8.98 0.71
CA LEU A 323 12.16 10.19 0.01
C LEU A 323 13.38 10.77 0.73
N LEU A 324 14.40 11.15 -0.03
CA LEU A 324 15.57 11.83 0.51
C LEU A 324 15.11 13.08 1.31
N PRO A 325 15.56 13.28 2.56
CA PRO A 325 15.11 14.42 3.35
C PRO A 325 15.52 15.73 2.70
N GLU A 326 14.76 16.80 2.91
CA GLU A 326 14.95 18.08 2.21
C GLU A 326 16.40 18.59 2.26
N TRP A 327 17.04 18.57 3.43
CA TRP A 327 18.43 19.00 3.58
C TRP A 327 19.40 18.21 2.69
N ALA A 328 19.16 16.92 2.49
CA ALA A 328 19.98 16.07 1.65
C ALA A 328 19.65 16.26 0.16
N GLN A 329 18.42 16.64 -0.19
CA GLN A 329 18.08 17.09 -1.54
C GLN A 329 18.85 18.37 -1.91
N TRP A 330 18.96 19.34 -1.00
CA TRP A 330 19.79 20.53 -1.18
C TRP A 330 21.27 20.19 -1.42
N ILE A 331 21.81 19.19 -0.72
CA ILE A 331 23.18 18.69 -0.96
C ILE A 331 23.29 18.12 -2.38
N ALA A 332 22.31 17.33 -2.83
CA ALA A 332 22.31 16.79 -4.18
C ALA A 332 22.27 17.90 -5.25
N TRP A 333 21.49 18.98 -5.02
CA TRP A 333 21.43 20.14 -5.91
C TRP A 333 22.75 20.94 -5.90
N GLY A 334 23.37 21.07 -4.72
CA GLY A 334 24.70 21.67 -4.57
C GLY A 334 25.77 20.88 -5.33
N ALA A 335 25.77 19.55 -5.20
CA ALA A 335 26.65 18.67 -5.96
C ALA A 335 26.42 18.78 -7.48
N ALA A 336 25.18 18.80 -7.94
CA ALA A 336 24.85 19.03 -9.36
C ALA A 336 25.36 20.39 -9.87
N SER A 337 25.27 21.43 -9.04
CA SER A 337 25.79 22.76 -9.35
C SER A 337 27.32 22.79 -9.42
N LEU A 338 28.02 22.08 -8.52
CA LEU A 338 29.47 21.92 -8.56
C LEU A 338 29.94 21.18 -9.81
N VAL A 339 29.20 20.15 -10.25
CA VAL A 339 29.42 19.48 -11.54
C VAL A 339 29.28 20.49 -12.68
N GLY A 340 28.28 21.36 -12.61
CA GLY A 340 28.10 22.45 -13.58
C GLY A 340 29.29 23.40 -13.66
N VAL A 341 29.81 23.85 -12.51
CA VAL A 341 31.04 24.65 -12.43
C VAL A 341 32.21 23.90 -13.07
N TRP A 342 32.37 22.62 -12.75
CA TRP A 342 33.43 21.79 -13.33
C TRP A 342 33.34 21.70 -14.86
N LEU A 343 32.14 21.47 -15.41
CA LEU A 343 31.90 21.42 -16.85
C LEU A 343 32.30 22.73 -17.55
N VAL A 344 31.99 23.89 -16.96
CA VAL A 344 32.26 25.19 -17.57
C VAL A 344 33.76 25.53 -17.60
N PHE A 345 34.50 25.19 -16.54
CA PHE A 345 35.90 25.59 -16.40
C PHE A 345 36.90 24.57 -16.95
N PHE A 346 36.62 23.28 -16.79
CA PHE A 346 37.61 22.23 -17.07
C PHE A 346 37.32 21.45 -18.35
N VAL A 347 36.07 21.42 -18.83
CA VAL A 347 35.71 20.63 -20.01
C VAL A 347 35.76 21.48 -21.29
N PRO A 348 36.41 20.99 -22.36
CA PRO A 348 36.38 21.64 -23.66
C PRO A 348 34.95 21.74 -24.23
N ARG A 349 34.62 22.85 -24.90
CA ARG A 349 33.29 23.07 -25.50
C ARG A 349 32.82 21.92 -26.38
N SER A 350 33.73 21.30 -27.15
CA SER A 350 33.40 20.18 -28.04
C SER A 350 32.97 18.91 -27.29
N LYS A 351 33.42 18.74 -26.04
CA LYS A 351 33.11 17.56 -25.20
C LYS A 351 32.07 17.85 -24.12
N ALA A 352 31.61 19.09 -23.98
CA ALA A 352 30.69 19.51 -22.92
C ALA A 352 29.40 18.67 -22.92
N VAL A 353 28.77 18.47 -24.09
CA VAL A 353 27.53 17.70 -24.22
C VAL A 353 27.71 16.24 -23.78
N LEU A 354 28.76 15.57 -24.27
CA LEU A 354 29.03 14.18 -23.91
C LEU A 354 29.33 14.03 -22.41
N ARG A 355 30.13 14.93 -21.83
CA ARG A 355 30.46 14.90 -20.40
C ARG A 355 29.24 15.23 -19.54
N GLY A 356 28.40 16.17 -19.95
CA GLY A 356 27.15 16.49 -19.29
C GLY A 356 26.20 15.29 -19.26
N LEU A 357 26.02 14.61 -20.39
CA LEU A 357 25.21 13.39 -20.47
C LEU A 357 25.76 12.28 -19.57
N LEU A 358 27.08 12.07 -19.55
CA LEU A 358 27.73 11.11 -18.65
C LEU A 358 27.51 11.48 -17.17
N CYS A 359 27.53 12.77 -16.82
CA CYS A 359 27.24 13.22 -15.45
C CYS A 359 25.78 12.95 -15.05
N VAL A 360 24.82 13.21 -15.94
CA VAL A 360 23.41 12.86 -15.69
C VAL A 360 23.26 11.35 -15.51
N PHE A 361 23.85 10.56 -16.39
CA PHE A 361 23.83 9.10 -16.28
C PHE A 361 24.45 8.62 -14.95
N ALA A 362 25.63 9.13 -14.57
CA ALA A 362 26.27 8.80 -13.31
C ALA A 362 25.39 9.16 -12.10
N ALA A 363 24.71 10.31 -12.13
CA ALA A 363 23.79 10.72 -11.07
C ALA A 363 22.58 9.77 -10.95
N LEU A 364 22.00 9.34 -12.07
CA LEU A 364 20.93 8.35 -12.09
C LEU A 364 21.40 7.00 -11.55
N VAL A 365 22.61 6.56 -11.90
CA VAL A 365 23.21 5.32 -11.35
C VAL A 365 23.42 5.42 -9.85
N VAL A 366 23.90 6.56 -9.34
CA VAL A 366 24.04 6.77 -7.88
C VAL A 366 22.67 6.69 -7.18
N CYS A 367 21.64 7.32 -7.75
CA CYS A 367 20.29 7.24 -7.21
C CYS A 367 19.75 5.81 -7.25
N PHE A 368 19.99 5.08 -8.35
CA PHE A 368 19.63 3.67 -8.47
C PHE A 368 20.30 2.80 -7.41
N LEU A 369 21.60 2.98 -7.17
CA LEU A 369 22.35 2.24 -6.15
C LEU A 369 21.89 2.61 -4.72
N ALA A 370 21.59 3.88 -4.46
CA ALA A 370 21.02 4.31 -3.18
C ALA A 370 19.65 3.66 -2.93
N PHE A 371 18.81 3.56 -3.97
CA PHE A 371 17.52 2.90 -3.88
C PHE A 371 17.67 1.38 -3.66
N GLN A 372 18.54 0.74 -4.43
CA GLN A 372 18.82 -0.70 -4.30
C GLN A 372 19.39 -1.09 -2.93
N SER A 373 20.04 -0.16 -2.23
CA SER A 373 20.63 -0.43 -0.92
C SER A 373 19.72 -0.09 0.25
N ARG A 374 18.91 0.98 0.16
CA ARG A 374 18.14 1.51 1.30
C ARG A 374 16.70 1.93 0.97
N LEU A 375 16.24 1.70 -0.26
CA LEU A 375 14.96 2.22 -0.78
C LEU A 375 14.84 3.75 -0.68
N ILE A 376 15.99 4.44 -0.65
CA ILE A 376 16.08 5.89 -0.66
C ILE A 376 16.09 6.36 -2.10
N TRP A 377 15.21 7.29 -2.45
CA TRP A 377 15.20 7.91 -3.76
C TRP A 377 15.13 9.43 -3.65
N ALA A 378 15.56 10.10 -4.72
CA ALA A 378 15.45 11.54 -4.88
C ALA A 378 14.82 11.84 -6.25
N PRO A 379 13.94 12.86 -6.33
CA PRO A 379 13.43 13.37 -7.59
C PRO A 379 14.60 13.75 -8.52
N PRO A 380 14.74 13.12 -9.70
CA PRO A 380 15.88 13.36 -10.57
C PRO A 380 15.76 14.71 -11.30
N THR A 381 14.56 15.30 -11.31
CA THR A 381 14.20 16.43 -12.16
C THR A 381 15.10 17.65 -11.94
N ILE A 382 15.23 18.12 -10.70
CA ILE A 382 16.05 19.31 -10.39
C ILE A 382 17.55 19.05 -10.63
N PRO A 383 18.19 17.99 -10.08
CA PRO A 383 19.58 17.69 -10.37
C PRO A 383 19.89 17.55 -11.86
N ALA A 384 19.03 16.85 -12.61
CA ALA A 384 19.22 16.65 -14.04
C ALA A 384 19.10 17.98 -14.80
N ALA A 385 18.09 18.81 -14.50
CA ALA A 385 17.90 20.10 -15.15
C ALA A 385 19.08 21.05 -14.90
N LEU A 386 19.63 21.10 -13.67
CA LEU A 386 20.82 21.89 -13.34
C LEU A 386 22.05 21.44 -14.14
N ILE A 387 22.27 20.13 -14.27
CA ILE A 387 23.38 19.58 -15.08
C ILE A 387 23.18 19.90 -16.57
N VAL A 388 21.95 19.76 -17.09
CA VAL A 388 21.63 20.07 -18.49
C VAL A 388 21.83 21.55 -18.80
N ALA A 389 21.33 22.46 -17.95
CA ALA A 389 21.52 23.89 -18.11
C ALA A 389 23.01 24.27 -18.07
N SER A 390 23.77 23.68 -17.14
CA SER A 390 25.22 23.85 -17.05
C SER A 390 25.94 23.33 -18.30
N THR A 391 25.47 22.22 -18.87
CA THR A 391 26.04 21.62 -20.09
C THR A 391 25.83 22.53 -21.30
N LEU A 392 24.64 23.11 -21.45
CA LEU A 392 24.32 24.09 -22.50
C LEU A 392 25.17 25.35 -22.34
N PHE A 393 25.29 25.86 -21.12
CA PHE A 393 26.14 27.02 -20.83
C PHE A 393 27.62 26.72 -21.12
N ALA A 394 28.13 25.55 -20.72
CA ALA A 394 29.50 25.11 -21.00
C ALA A 394 29.75 24.99 -22.51
N ARG A 395 28.77 24.55 -23.30
CA ARG A 395 28.90 24.47 -24.77
C ARG A 395 29.06 25.84 -25.42
N LEU A 396 28.35 26.85 -24.91
CA LEU A 396 28.34 28.23 -25.44
C LEU A 396 29.52 29.07 -24.92
N ALA A 397 29.81 28.97 -23.62
CA ALA A 397 30.71 29.86 -22.89
C ALA A 397 31.97 29.18 -22.33
N GLY A 398 32.10 27.85 -22.44
CA GLY A 398 33.18 27.05 -21.86
C GLY A 398 34.56 27.26 -22.49
N ARG A 399 35.52 26.38 -22.17
CA ARG A 399 36.91 26.49 -22.63
C ARG A 399 37.05 26.16 -24.12
N ARG A 400 37.63 27.07 -24.92
CA ARG A 400 38.02 26.79 -26.31
C ARG A 400 39.27 25.90 -26.30
N VAL A 401 39.30 24.88 -27.15
CA VAL A 401 40.53 24.15 -27.43
C VAL A 401 41.36 25.06 -28.32
N GLU A 402 42.52 25.51 -27.84
CA GLU A 402 43.53 26.09 -28.73
C GLU A 402 44.07 24.94 -29.58
N VAL A 403 43.71 24.94 -30.86
CA VAL A 403 44.41 24.11 -31.84
C VAL A 403 45.80 24.73 -31.96
N LYS A 404 46.78 24.14 -31.29
CA LYS A 404 48.19 24.43 -31.59
C LYS A 404 48.44 23.89 -33.00
N GLY A 405 48.47 24.82 -33.96
CA GLY A 405 48.97 24.58 -35.32
C GLY A 405 50.48 24.43 -35.32
#